data_AF-A0AB74DLQ8-F1
#
_entry.id   AF-A0AB74DLQ8-F1
#
_cell.length_a   1.000
_cell.length_b   1.000
_cell.length_c   1.000
_cell.angle_alpha   90.00
_cell.angle_beta   90.00
_cell.angle_gamma   90.00
#
_symmetry.space_group_name_H-M   'P 1'
#
loop_
_entity.id
_entity.type
_entity.pdbx_description
1 polymer ?
#
loop_
_entity_poly.entity_id
_entity_poly.type
_entity_poly.pdbx_seq_one_letter_code
_entity_poly.pdbx_strand_id
1 'polypeptide(L)'
;MKLTYEDKVRIYELRKQGISFKRLSEKYGMNLSNLKYLVRLIDRYGIENVKKGKNYYYSPELKQPQKLDRKNLTFGVFLNEINL
;
A
#
# COMPACT_ATOMS: atom_id res chain seq x y z
N MET A 1 19.60 9.11 2.57
CA MET A 1 19.79 8.24 1.38
C MET A 1 18.43 7.85 0.84
N LYS A 2 18.22 7.85 -0.49
CA LYS A 2 16.97 7.44 -1.12
C LYS A 2 17.23 6.13 -1.86
N LEU A 3 16.48 5.08 -1.55
CA LEU A 3 16.61 3.78 -2.21
C LEU A 3 16.25 3.91 -3.69
N THR A 4 17.16 3.46 -4.54
CA THR A 4 16.91 3.30 -5.97
C THR A 4 15.92 2.13 -6.20
N TYR A 5 15.36 2.03 -7.40
CA TYR A 5 14.53 0.87 -7.74
C TYR A 5 15.35 -0.41 -7.67
N GLU A 6 16.57 -0.34 -8.19
CA GLU A 6 17.56 -1.40 -8.25
C GLU A 6 17.90 -1.92 -6.85
N ASP A 7 18.08 -1.01 -5.88
CA ASP A 7 18.31 -1.40 -4.48
C ASP A 7 17.13 -2.21 -3.91
N LYS A 8 15.89 -1.79 -4.19
CA LYS A 8 14.70 -2.49 -3.70
C LYS A 8 14.59 -3.89 -4.29
N VAL A 9 14.87 -4.04 -5.59
CA VAL A 9 14.91 -5.34 -6.27
C VAL A 9 15.99 -6.23 -5.65
N ARG A 10 17.21 -5.71 -5.50
CA ARG A 10 18.34 -6.44 -4.91
C ARG A 10 18.04 -6.91 -3.49
N ILE A 11 17.44 -6.06 -2.66
CA ILE A 11 17.03 -6.41 -1.29
C ILE A 11 16.04 -7.57 -1.30
N TYR A 12 15.06 -7.55 -2.21
CA TYR A 12 14.06 -8.59 -2.31
C TYR A 12 14.67 -9.95 -2.72
N GLU A 13 15.53 -9.95 -3.74
CA GLU A 13 16.25 -11.15 -4.18
C GLU A 13 17.11 -11.75 -3.06
N LEU A 14 17.91 -10.91 -2.38
CA LEU A 14 18.72 -11.35 -1.24
C LEU A 14 17.85 -11.90 -0.10
N ARG A 15 16.66 -11.32 0.12
CA ARG A 15 15.72 -11.85 1.11
C ARG A 15 15.21 -13.23 0.70
N LYS A 16 14.90 -13.45 -0.59
CA LYS A 16 14.48 -14.76 -1.12
C LYS A 16 15.59 -15.81 -1.02
N GLN A 17 16.86 -15.40 -1.08
CA GLN A 17 18.02 -16.25 -0.81
C GLN A 17 18.25 -16.56 0.68
N GLY A 18 17.42 -16.05 1.59
CA GLY A 18 17.50 -16.34 3.02
C GLY A 18 18.40 -15.40 3.82
N ILE A 19 18.90 -14.31 3.21
CA ILE A 19 19.67 -13.31 3.97
C ILE A 19 18.79 -12.65 5.03
N SER A 20 19.34 -12.51 6.24
CA SER A 20 18.61 -11.95 7.37
C SER A 20 18.36 -10.45 7.21
N PHE A 21 17.24 -9.98 7.75
CA PHE A 21 16.91 -8.55 7.77
C PHE A 21 17.97 -7.71 8.49
N LYS A 22 18.68 -8.28 9.49
CA LYS A 22 19.75 -7.58 10.21
C LYS A 22 20.94 -7.29 9.29
N ARG A 23 21.41 -8.27 8.51
CA ARG A 23 22.48 -8.05 7.52
C ARG A 23 22.08 -7.05 6.43
N LEU A 24 20.83 -7.11 5.97
CA LEU A 24 20.31 -6.16 4.99
C LEU A 24 20.22 -4.74 5.58
N SER A 25 19.78 -4.63 6.84
CA SER A 25 19.69 -3.37 7.58
C SER A 25 21.05 -2.69 7.70
N GLU A 26 22.07 -3.44 8.11
CA GLU A 26 23.45 -2.96 8.23
C GLU A 26 24.02 -2.54 6.86
N LYS A 27 23.83 -3.37 5.82
CA LYS A 27 24.37 -3.11 4.48
C LYS A 27 23.76 -1.87 3.81
N TYR A 28 22.45 -1.69 3.93
CA TYR A 28 21.71 -0.62 3.25
C TYR A 28 21.40 0.58 4.16
N GLY A 29 21.82 0.54 5.43
CA GLY A 29 21.52 1.59 6.41
C GLY A 29 20.03 1.78 6.67
N MET A 30 19.23 0.71 6.55
CA MET A 30 17.77 0.76 6.66
C MET A 30 17.28 0.20 7.99
N ASN A 31 16.20 0.76 8.54
CA ASN A 31 15.55 0.12 9.67
C ASN A 31 14.89 -1.23 9.26
N LEU A 32 14.73 -2.13 10.24
CA LEU A 32 14.14 -3.45 10.00
C LEU A 32 12.67 -3.37 9.55
N SER A 33 11.93 -2.38 10.04
CA SER A 33 10.50 -2.19 9.73
C SER A 33 10.27 -1.87 8.25
N ASN A 34 11.11 -1.01 7.66
CA ASN A 34 11.06 -0.62 6.26
C ASN A 34 11.42 -1.80 5.36
N LEU A 35 12.40 -2.62 5.76
CA LEU A 35 12.74 -3.85 5.03
C LEU A 35 11.58 -4.86 5.05
N LYS A 36 10.97 -5.07 6.23
CA LYS A 36 9.78 -5.93 6.35
C LYS A 36 8.62 -5.40 5.52
N TYR A 37 8.40 -4.08 5.52
CA TYR A 37 7.38 -3.44 4.70
C TYR A 37 7.63 -3.63 3.21
N LEU A 38 8.86 -3.41 2.74
CA LEU A 38 9.24 -3.58 1.34
C LEU A 38 8.95 -5.01 0.86
N VAL A 39 9.35 -6.02 1.63
CA VAL A 39 9.11 -7.43 1.30
C VAL A 39 7.62 -7.72 1.24
N ARG A 40 6.83 -7.29 2.25
CA ARG A 40 5.37 -7.46 2.26
C ARG A 40 4.68 -6.78 1.08
N LEU A 41 5.17 -5.61 0.67
CA LEU A 41 4.63 -4.86 -0.46
C LEU A 41 4.83 -5.63 -1.76
N ILE A 42 6.03 -6.18 -1.97
CA ILE A 42 6.36 -6.97 -3.16
C ILE A 42 5.63 -8.32 -3.14
N ASP A 43 5.57 -9.00 -1.99
CA ASP A 43 4.87 -10.28 -1.87
C ASP A 43 3.36 -10.14 -2.17
N ARG A 44 2.76 -9.00 -1.84
CA ARG A 44 1.33 -8.76 -2.05
C ARG A 44 0.99 -8.27 -3.45
N TYR A 45 1.81 -7.38 -4.01
CA TYR A 45 1.45 -6.63 -5.22
C TYR A 45 2.43 -6.86 -6.38
N GLY A 46 3.47 -7.67 -6.22
CA GLY A 46 4.49 -7.85 -7.24
C GLY A 46 5.60 -6.80 -7.22
N ILE A 47 6.70 -7.11 -7.91
CA ILE A 47 7.93 -6.31 -7.95
C ILE A 47 7.76 -5.04 -8.79
N GLU A 48 6.85 -5.05 -9.77
CA GLU A 48 6.52 -3.91 -10.61
C GLU A 48 5.99 -2.72 -9.79
N ASN A 49 5.38 -2.99 -8.64
CA ASN A 49 4.84 -1.95 -7.77
C ASN A 49 5.93 -1.15 -7.03
N VAL A 50 7.15 -1.66 -6.92
CA VAL A 50 8.27 -0.90 -6.32
C VAL A 50 9.01 0.01 -7.31
N LYS A 51 8.72 -0.15 -8.62
CA LYS A 51 9.24 0.65 -9.72
C LYS A 51 8.65 2.06 -9.77
N LYS A 52 7.41 2.22 -9.31
CA LYS A 52 6.71 3.52 -9.39
C LYS A 52 7.48 4.58 -8.60
N GLY A 53 7.72 5.72 -9.28
CA GLY A 53 8.28 6.93 -8.70
C GLY A 53 7.29 7.65 -7.78
N LYS A 54 7.45 8.96 -7.58
CA LYS A 54 6.45 9.74 -6.82
C LYS A 54 5.10 9.69 -7.55
N ASN A 55 4.05 9.29 -6.83
CA ASN A 55 2.66 9.46 -7.28
C ASN A 55 2.34 10.97 -7.23
N TYR A 56 2.73 11.71 -8.28
CA TYR A 56 2.48 13.16 -8.35
C TYR A 56 1.00 13.50 -8.51
N TYR A 57 0.18 12.54 -8.94
CA TYR A 57 -1.20 12.78 -9.26
C TYR A 57 -2.09 11.61 -8.85
N TYR A 58 -3.06 11.88 -7.98
CA TYR A 58 -4.23 11.04 -7.78
C TYR A 58 -5.39 11.73 -8.51
N SER A 59 -6.01 11.04 -9.47
CA SER A 59 -7.18 11.58 -10.17
C SER A 59 -8.31 11.91 -9.18
N PRO A 60 -9.08 13.00 -9.39
CA PRO A 60 -10.21 13.39 -8.53
C PRO A 60 -11.22 12.27 -8.29
N GLU A 61 -11.37 11.36 -9.26
CA GLU A 61 -12.25 10.18 -9.20
C GLU A 61 -11.85 9.20 -8.08
N LEU A 62 -10.54 9.00 -7.86
CA LEU A 62 -10.02 8.16 -6.76
C LEU A 62 -10.06 8.88 -5.41
N LYS A 63 -10.20 10.22 -5.43
CA LYS A 63 -10.41 11.03 -4.23
C LYS A 63 -11.85 11.04 -3.78
N GLN A 64 -12.82 10.51 -4.54
CA GLN A 64 -14.18 10.41 -4.04
C GLN A 64 -14.15 9.52 -2.80
N PRO A 65 -14.26 10.09 -1.58
CA PRO A 65 -14.53 9.25 -0.45
C PRO A 65 -15.88 8.63 -0.73
N GLN A 66 -16.09 7.44 -0.21
CA GLN A 66 -17.41 6.91 0.06
C GLN A 66 -18.22 7.98 0.81
N LYS A 67 -18.84 8.92 0.07
CA LYS A 67 -20.08 9.58 0.49
C LYS A 67 -21.15 8.56 0.17
N LEU A 68 -21.11 7.44 0.91
CA LEU A 68 -22.30 6.65 1.11
C LEU A 68 -23.32 7.65 1.65
N ASP A 69 -24.31 7.91 0.82
CA ASP A 69 -25.31 8.95 1.00
C ASP A 69 -26.12 8.61 2.27
N ARG A 70 -25.67 9.13 3.42
CA ARG A 70 -26.42 9.01 4.70
C ARG A 70 -27.83 9.60 4.60
N LYS A 71 -28.16 10.31 3.51
CA LYS A 71 -29.51 10.81 3.24
C LYS A 71 -30.47 9.77 2.66
N ASN A 72 -29.98 8.67 2.08
CA ASN A 72 -30.86 7.63 1.51
C ASN A 72 -31.21 6.51 2.49
N LEU A 73 -30.48 6.36 3.60
CA LEU A 73 -30.85 5.41 4.66
C LEU A 73 -32.00 5.91 5.54
N THR A 74 -32.24 7.22 5.61
CA THR A 74 -33.38 7.77 6.38
C THR A 74 -34.68 7.77 5.57
N PHE A 75 -34.63 7.96 4.25
CA PHE A 75 -35.83 7.92 3.40
C PHE A 75 -36.36 6.51 3.17
N GLY A 76 -35.48 5.51 3.02
CA GLY A 76 -35.90 4.11 2.83
C GLY A 76 -36.50 3.43 4.07
N VAL A 77 -36.19 3.92 5.26
CA VAL A 77 -36.79 3.43 6.52
C VAL A 77 -38.14 4.13 6.77
N PHE A 78 -38.27 5.42 6.46
CA PHE A 78 -39.50 6.19 6.69
C PHE A 78 -40.67 5.76 5.80
N LEU A 79 -40.43 5.28 4.58
CA LEU A 79 -41.49 4.84 3.67
C LEU A 79 -42.07 3.44 3.98
N ASN A 80 -41.38 2.63 4.80
CA ASN A 80 -41.88 1.33 5.25
C ASN A 80 -42.78 1.42 6.50
N GLU A 81 -42.79 2.56 7.21
CA GLU A 81 -43.67 2.77 8.38
C GLU A 81 -45.03 3.40 8.02
N ILE A 82 -45.19 3.90 6.79
CA ILE A 82 -46.46 4.53 6.32
C ILE A 82 -47.33 3.54 5.52
N ASN A 83 -46.82 2.35 5.22
CA ASN A 83 -47.55 1.28 4.51
C ASN A 83 -47.91 0.08 5.41
N LEU A 84 -48.06 0.28 6.73
CA LEU A 84 -48.65 -0.70 7.65
C LEU A 84 -49.89 -0.14 8.34
#